data_AF-A0A8C7CCG6-F1
#
_entry.id   AF-A0A8C7CCG6-F1
#
_cell.length_a   1.000
_cell.length_b   1.000
_cell.length_c   1.000
_cell.angle_alpha   90.00
_cell.angle_beta   90.00
_cell.angle_gamma   90.00
#
_symmetry.space_group_name_H-M   'P 1'
#
loop_
_entity.id
_entity.type
_entity.pdbx_description
1 polymer ?
#
loop_
_entity_poly.entity_id
_entity_poly.type
_entity_poly.pdbx_seq_one_letter_code
_entity_poly.pdbx_strand_id
1 'polypeptide(L)'
;LGPAPDEIPSEGGDGCSVPQEKLKPGYLEGLPDKMKLYSQFLGTRPWFAGEKLTYVDFLAYDILDLHRIFEPNSLEAFPNLKEFMARVEGLKKISAYMKSSRFLPHPIYSKLAVWGSK
;
A
#
# COMPACT_ATOMS: atom_id res chain seq x y z
N LEU A 1 29.05 -41.57 38.08
CA LEU A 1 29.25 -40.85 36.81
C LEU A 1 28.00 -41.02 35.98
N GLY A 2 27.09 -40.04 36.03
CA GLY A 2 26.01 -39.91 35.06
C GLY A 2 26.40 -38.80 34.07
N PRO A 3 25.99 -38.86 32.79
CA PRO A 3 26.32 -37.81 31.84
C PRO A 3 25.62 -36.51 32.23
N ALA A 4 26.30 -35.39 32.01
CA ALA A 4 25.74 -34.04 32.16
C ALA A 4 24.54 -33.86 31.21
N PRO A 5 23.51 -33.09 31.60
CA PRO A 5 22.41 -32.79 30.70
C PRO A 5 22.96 -31.99 29.52
N ASP A 6 22.59 -32.44 28.33
CA ASP A 6 22.97 -31.87 27.06
C ASP A 6 22.80 -30.34 27.05
N GLU A 7 23.85 -29.63 26.63
CA GLU A 7 23.75 -28.23 26.22
C GLU A 7 22.58 -28.11 25.24
N ILE A 8 21.54 -27.38 25.65
CA ILE A 8 20.49 -26.93 24.75
C ILE A 8 21.19 -26.12 23.66
N PRO A 9 21.14 -26.53 22.37
CA PRO A 9 21.65 -25.69 21.32
C PRO A 9 20.88 -24.38 21.36
N SER A 10 21.60 -23.28 21.59
CA SER A 10 21.09 -21.96 21.30
C SER A 10 20.80 -21.93 19.80
N GLU A 11 19.54 -22.18 19.42
CA GLU A 11 19.04 -21.90 18.08
C GLU A 11 19.06 -20.39 17.88
N GLY A 12 20.26 -19.90 17.52
CA GLY A 12 20.47 -18.60 16.96
C GLY A 12 19.84 -18.59 15.57
N GLY A 13 18.78 -17.79 15.44
CA GLY A 13 18.41 -17.11 14.20
C GLY A 13 18.05 -17.99 13.01
N ASP A 14 16.75 -18.17 12.80
CA ASP A 14 16.22 -17.90 11.46
C ASP A 14 14.82 -17.29 11.60
N GLY A 15 14.79 -15.97 11.79
CA GLY A 15 13.57 -15.22 11.54
C GLY A 15 13.27 -15.37 10.05
N CYS A 16 12.33 -16.25 9.70
CA CYS A 16 11.98 -16.58 8.33
C CYS A 16 11.41 -15.36 7.60
N SER A 17 12.28 -14.43 7.20
CA SER A 17 11.95 -13.37 6.27
C SER A 17 12.14 -13.94 4.88
N VAL A 18 11.04 -14.33 4.24
CA VAL A 18 11.06 -14.69 2.82
C VAL A 18 11.65 -13.51 2.03
N PRO A 19 12.69 -13.71 1.19
CA PRO A 19 13.30 -12.61 0.45
C PRO A 19 12.27 -11.89 -0.44
N GLN A 20 12.17 -10.57 -0.33
CA GLN A 20 11.22 -9.75 -1.08
C GLN A 20 11.31 -9.98 -2.60
N GLU A 21 12.52 -10.18 -3.11
CA GLU A 21 12.80 -10.42 -4.54
C GLU A 21 12.03 -11.63 -5.09
N LYS A 22 11.68 -12.60 -4.24
CA LYS A 22 10.93 -13.79 -4.62
C LYS A 22 9.41 -13.56 -4.60
N LEU A 23 8.90 -12.65 -3.75
CA LEU A 23 7.47 -12.41 -3.57
C LEU A 23 6.94 -11.27 -4.44
N LYS A 24 7.77 -10.26 -4.74
CA LYS A 24 7.37 -9.09 -5.52
C LYS A 24 6.82 -9.44 -6.90
N PRO A 25 7.42 -10.33 -7.70
CA PRO A 25 6.89 -10.67 -9.03
C PRO A 25 5.47 -11.23 -8.98
N GLY A 26 5.19 -12.17 -8.06
CA GLY A 26 3.85 -12.75 -7.91
C GLY A 26 2.80 -11.76 -7.42
N TYR A 27 3.19 -10.79 -6.59
CA TYR A 27 2.31 -9.71 -6.19
C TYR A 27 1.97 -8.77 -7.36
N LEU A 28 2.97 -8.43 -8.18
CA LEU A 28 2.79 -7.57 -9.36
C LEU A 28 1.92 -8.23 -10.44
N GLU A 29 1.99 -9.55 -10.58
CA GLU A 29 1.14 -10.29 -11.52
C GLU A 29 -0.35 -10.16 -11.19
N GLY A 30 -0.73 -10.21 -9.91
CA GLY A 30 -2.12 -10.07 -9.47
C GLY A 30 -2.62 -8.62 -9.30
N LEU A 31 -1.70 -7.64 -9.36
CA LEU A 31 -2.03 -6.23 -9.10
C LEU A 31 -3.02 -5.64 -10.12
N PRO A 32 -2.87 -5.84 -11.45
CA PRO A 32 -3.81 -5.31 -12.44
C PRO A 32 -5.24 -5.80 -12.23
N ASP A 33 -5.42 -7.09 -11.91
CA ASP A 33 -6.75 -7.66 -11.65
C ASP A 33 -7.39 -7.04 -10.40
N LYS A 34 -6.60 -6.78 -9.36
CA LYS A 34 -7.08 -6.08 -8.17
C LYS A 34 -7.49 -4.64 -8.48
N MET A 35 -6.69 -3.90 -9.26
CA MET A 35 -7.02 -2.54 -9.68
C MET A 35 -8.28 -2.51 -10.56
N LYS A 36 -8.48 -3.52 -11.41
CA LYS A 36 -9.69 -3.70 -12.19
C LYS A 36 -10.94 -3.83 -11.31
N LEU A 37 -10.86 -4.56 -10.21
CA LEU A 37 -11.99 -4.67 -9.26
C LEU A 37 -12.33 -3.32 -8.62
N TYR A 38 -11.33 -2.53 -8.20
CA TYR A 38 -11.57 -1.17 -7.70
C TYR A 38 -12.17 -0.26 -8.77
N SER A 39 -11.65 -0.30 -10.00
CA SER A 39 -12.14 0.49 -11.12
C SER A 39 -13.59 0.16 -11.47
N GLN A 40 -13.94 -1.12 -11.54
CA GLN A 40 -15.31 -1.59 -11.77
C GLN A 40 -16.24 -1.20 -10.63
N PHE A 41 -15.77 -1.32 -9.39
CA PHE A 41 -16.55 -0.94 -8.22
C PHE A 41 -16.76 0.57 -8.16
N LEU A 42 -15.78 1.42 -8.47
CA LEU A 42 -16.00 2.86 -8.57
C LEU A 42 -17.00 3.18 -9.69
N GLY A 43 -16.84 2.52 -10.85
CA GLY A 43 -17.67 2.72 -12.02
C GLY A 43 -17.59 4.15 -12.52
N THR A 44 -18.76 4.79 -12.68
CA THR A 44 -18.91 6.18 -13.11
C THR A 44 -19.14 7.16 -11.95
N ARG A 45 -19.16 6.66 -10.70
CA ARG A 45 -19.44 7.48 -9.53
C ARG A 45 -18.27 8.40 -9.21
N PRO A 46 -18.53 9.60 -8.64
CA PRO A 46 -17.47 10.47 -8.17
C PRO A 46 -16.77 9.92 -6.91
N TRP A 47 -17.43 9.09 -6.11
CA TRP A 47 -16.90 8.54 -4.86
C TRP A 47 -17.26 7.06 -4.72
N PHE A 48 -16.45 6.30 -3.97
CA PHE A 48 -16.66 4.86 -3.75
C PHE A 48 -17.99 4.56 -3.06
N ALA A 49 -18.48 5.49 -2.24
CA ALA A 49 -19.78 5.37 -1.55
C ALA A 49 -20.96 5.99 -2.33
N GLY A 50 -20.77 6.52 -3.54
CA GLY A 50 -21.82 7.17 -4.32
C GLY A 50 -21.51 8.61 -4.71
N GLU A 51 -22.50 9.49 -4.54
CA GLU A 51 -22.43 10.89 -4.96
C GLU A 51 -21.72 11.81 -3.96
N LYS A 52 -21.56 11.35 -2.71
CA LYS A 52 -20.98 12.14 -1.62
C LYS A 52 -19.68 11.52 -1.14
N LEU A 53 -18.71 12.38 -0.88
CA LEU A 53 -17.46 12.02 -0.22
C LEU A 53 -17.75 11.45 1.19
N THR A 54 -17.14 10.32 1.50
CA THR A 54 -17.22 9.66 2.80
C THR A 54 -15.82 9.30 3.32
N TYR A 55 -15.73 8.78 4.54
CA TYR A 55 -14.44 8.34 5.08
C TYR A 55 -13.82 7.18 4.26
N VAL A 56 -14.65 6.36 3.60
CA VAL A 56 -14.21 5.22 2.77
C VAL A 56 -13.36 5.67 1.59
N ASP A 57 -13.62 6.86 1.05
CA ASP A 57 -12.83 7.41 -0.05
C ASP A 57 -11.39 7.73 0.37
N PHE A 58 -11.16 8.11 1.63
CA PHE A 58 -9.79 8.31 2.13
C PHE A 58 -9.06 6.98 2.31
N LEU A 59 -9.76 5.91 2.72
CA LEU A 59 -9.19 4.56 2.79
C LEU A 59 -8.86 4.03 1.39
N ALA A 60 -9.75 4.26 0.42
CA ALA A 60 -9.51 3.90 -0.96
C ALA A 60 -8.34 4.70 -1.56
N TYR A 61 -8.27 6.00 -1.30
CA TYR A 61 -7.15 6.85 -1.70
C TYR A 61 -5.82 6.33 -1.16
N ASP A 62 -5.72 6.05 0.14
CA ASP A 62 -4.50 5.56 0.79
C ASP A 62 -4.02 4.24 0.18
N ILE A 63 -4.95 3.30 -0.05
CA ILE A 63 -4.64 2.02 -0.69
C ILE A 63 -4.18 2.22 -2.15
N LEU A 64 -4.87 3.06 -2.93
CA LEU A 64 -4.49 3.30 -4.32
C LEU A 64 -3.17 4.07 -4.44
N ASP A 65 -2.91 5.01 -3.53
CA ASP A 65 -1.64 5.73 -3.44
C ASP A 65 -0.49 4.77 -3.11
N LEU A 66 -0.69 3.87 -2.15
CA LEU A 66 0.27 2.83 -1.81
C LEU A 66 0.69 2.00 -3.03
N HIS A 67 -0.28 1.53 -3.82
CA HIS A 67 0.02 0.76 -5.04
C HIS A 67 0.68 1.63 -6.11
N ARG A 68 0.30 2.91 -6.23
CA ARG A 68 0.96 3.88 -7.13
C ARG A 68 2.42 4.12 -6.73
N ILE A 69 2.72 4.20 -5.43
CA ILE A 69 4.11 4.34 -4.96
C ILE A 69 4.89 3.02 -5.16
N PHE A 70 4.23 1.88 -4.96
CA PHE A 70 4.85 0.55 -5.13
C PHE A 70 5.16 0.21 -6.60
N GLU A 71 4.23 0.51 -7.49
CA GLU A 71 4.31 0.32 -8.94
C GLU A 71 3.70 1.56 -9.64
N PRO A 72 4.53 2.51 -10.10
CA PRO A 72 4.09 3.81 -10.64
C PRO A 72 3.05 3.73 -11.75
N ASN A 73 3.07 2.66 -12.55
CA ASN A 73 2.17 2.49 -13.69
C ASN A 73 0.90 1.68 -13.35
N SER A 74 0.69 1.31 -12.09
CA SER A 74 -0.40 0.44 -11.65
C SER A 74 -1.81 0.97 -11.96
N LEU A 75 -1.96 2.29 -12.12
CA LEU A 75 -3.25 2.93 -12.41
C LEU A 75 -3.42 3.36 -13.88
N GLU A 76 -2.40 3.20 -14.74
CA GLU A 76 -2.43 3.76 -16.11
C GLU A 76 -3.57 3.18 -16.97
N ALA A 77 -3.92 1.92 -16.77
CA ALA A 77 -5.01 1.27 -17.48
C ALA A 77 -6.42 1.67 -16.97
N PHE A 78 -6.51 2.45 -15.89
CA PHE A 78 -7.77 2.71 -15.17
C PHE A 78 -8.02 4.23 -15.02
N PRO A 79 -8.51 4.91 -16.09
CA PRO A 79 -8.66 6.36 -16.09
C PRO A 79 -9.58 6.88 -14.98
N ASN A 80 -10.66 6.15 -14.64
CA ASN A 80 -11.56 6.53 -13.56
C ASN A 80 -10.89 6.53 -12.17
N LEU A 81 -9.92 5.63 -11.92
CA LEU A 81 -9.12 5.62 -10.70
C LEU A 81 -8.15 6.81 -10.68
N LYS A 82 -7.50 7.13 -11.81
CA LYS A 82 -6.65 8.33 -11.91
C LYS A 82 -7.44 9.62 -11.65
N GLU A 83 -8.63 9.72 -12.22
CA GLU A 83 -9.55 10.84 -11.97
C GLU A 83 -9.99 10.91 -10.50
N PHE A 84 -10.27 9.77 -9.87
CA PHE A 84 -10.56 9.71 -8.44
C PHE A 84 -9.39 10.21 -7.58
N MET A 85 -8.16 9.76 -7.86
CA MET A 85 -6.96 10.23 -7.16
C MET A 85 -6.81 11.75 -7.28
N ALA A 86 -6.90 12.28 -8.51
CA ALA A 86 -6.82 13.72 -8.76
C ALA A 86 -7.94 14.51 -8.07
N ARG A 87 -9.15 13.94 -7.98
CA ARG A 87 -10.30 14.55 -7.30
C ARG A 87 -10.05 14.67 -5.79
N VAL A 88 -9.53 13.62 -5.15
CA VAL A 88 -9.18 13.63 -3.72
C VAL A 88 -8.07 14.66 -3.44
N GLU A 89 -6.99 14.62 -4.22
CA GLU A 89 -5.84 15.54 -4.09
C GLU A 89 -6.24 17.00 -4.37
N GLY A 90 -7.25 17.21 -5.21
CA GLY A 90 -7.82 18.52 -5.54
C GLY A 90 -8.76 19.11 -4.47
N LEU A 91 -9.18 18.33 -3.46
CA LEU A 91 -10.01 18.85 -2.38
C LEU A 91 -9.25 19.95 -1.62
N LYS A 92 -9.83 21.15 -1.48
CA LYS A 92 -9.16 22.34 -0.92
C LYS A 92 -8.37 22.05 0.37
N LYS A 93 -8.97 21.33 1.33
CA LYS A 93 -8.33 21.00 2.61
C LYS A 93 -7.22 19.96 2.46
N ILE A 94 -7.38 19.00 1.55
CA ILE A 94 -6.38 17.96 1.27
C ILE A 94 -5.20 18.56 0.53
N SER A 95 -5.43 19.32 -0.54
CA SER A 95 -4.38 20.04 -1.27
C SER A 95 -3.57 20.95 -0.35
N ALA A 96 -4.25 21.69 0.56
CA ALA A 96 -3.57 22.52 1.55
C ALA A 96 -2.76 21.70 2.57
N TYR A 97 -3.29 20.55 3.00
CA TYR A 97 -2.60 19.64 3.91
C TYR A 97 -1.34 19.06 3.26
N MET A 98 -1.44 18.53 2.04
CA MET A 98 -0.32 17.92 1.29
C MET A 98 0.82 18.89 1.01
N LYS A 99 0.53 20.20 0.95
CA LYS A 99 1.54 21.27 0.78
C LYS A 99 2.14 21.75 2.11
N SER A 100 1.62 21.30 3.24
CA SER A 100 2.09 21.72 4.56
C SER A 100 3.21 20.82 5.08
N SER A 101 4.02 21.32 6.01
CA SER A 101 5.07 20.54 6.69
C SER A 101 4.54 19.39 7.56
N ARG A 102 3.22 19.31 7.76
CA ARG A 102 2.59 18.21 8.50
C ARG A 102 2.32 16.99 7.61
N PHE A 103 2.37 17.14 6.29
CA PHE A 103 2.18 16.02 5.39
C PHE A 103 3.40 15.11 5.39
N LEU A 104 3.17 13.83 5.63
CA LEU A 104 4.19 12.79 5.72
C LEU A 104 3.86 11.67 4.73
N PRO A 105 4.32 11.76 3.47
CA PRO A 105 4.10 10.70 2.48
C PRO A 105 5.03 9.50 2.70
N HIS A 106 6.14 9.68 3.42
CA HIS A 106 7.14 8.66 3.73
C HIS A 106 7.68 8.86 5.15
N PRO A 107 8.20 7.81 5.81
CA PRO A 107 8.18 6.41 5.37
C PRO A 107 6.77 5.79 5.47
N ILE A 108 6.45 4.87 4.57
CA ILE A 108 5.14 4.18 4.51
C ILE A 108 5.04 3.13 5.62
N TYR A 109 6.12 2.37 5.84
CA TYR A 109 6.17 1.28 6.81
C TYR A 109 7.26 1.52 7.87
N SER A 110 7.20 0.75 8.94
CA SER A 110 8.22 0.80 10.01
C SER A 110 9.61 0.38 9.50
N LYS A 111 10.65 0.71 10.26
CA LYS A 111 12.06 0.43 9.91
C LYS A 111 12.39 -1.05 9.70
N LEU A 112 11.53 -1.96 10.17
CA LEU A 112 11.69 -3.40 9.99
C LEU A 112 11.20 -3.89 8.61
N ALA A 113 10.45 -3.07 7.87
CA ALA A 113 9.98 -3.43 6.54
C ALA A 113 11.10 -3.37 5.50
N VAL A 114 11.11 -4.35 4.60
CA VAL A 114 12.08 -4.44 3.49
C VAL A 114 11.83 -3.35 2.44
N TRP A 115 10.58 -2.94 2.24
CA TRP A 115 10.19 -1.85 1.35
C TRP A 115 9.38 -0.79 2.10
N GLY A 116 9.45 0.46 1.65
CA GLY A 116 8.68 1.59 2.21
C GLY A 116 9.14 2.04 3.59
N SER A 117 10.26 1.54 4.11
CA SER A 117 10.80 1.91 5.43
C SER A 117 11.61 3.21 5.45
N LYS A 118 11.76 3.85 4.29
CA LYS A 118 12.50 5.09 4.07
C LYS A 118 11.68 6.06 3.25
#